data_AF-A0AAU9I697-F1
#
_entry.id   AF-A0AAU9I697-F1
#
_cell.length_a   1.000
_cell.length_b   1.000
_cell.length_c   1.000
_cell.angle_alpha   90.00
_cell.angle_beta   90.00
_cell.angle_gamma   90.00
#
_symmetry.space_group_name_H-M   'P 1'
#
loop_
_entity.id
_entity.type
_entity.pdbx_description
1 polymer ?
#
loop_
_entity_poly.entity_id
_entity_poly.type
_entity_poly.pdbx_seq_one_letter_code
_entity_poly.pdbx_strand_id
1 'polypeptide(L)'
;MYERCFIYSQSSKNFAAMVALFAKADPENAWRYSASSKRYSHYCDSIDNGKQIPLEAIQLWYAEAAKRGDLIAQIKVASKPDSQLNEAAYSALVAKAFESKDPDAIFALGDMLTLAKTSVDLGDYAHPAGGDYSEHAWELAACRAGAECGPGSFRIDSGCMSGICNASNYESLIKKNFIPPAQLKFLERDVEHINSLLDQRPR
;
A
#
# COMPACT_ATOMS: atom_id res chain seq x y z
N MET A 1 -10.41 2.46 1.58
CA MET A 1 -11.55 1.50 1.53
C MET A 1 -12.22 1.50 0.15
N TYR A 2 -12.84 2.60 -0.27
CA TYR A 2 -13.53 2.70 -1.56
C TYR A 2 -12.63 2.66 -2.80
N GLU A 3 -11.41 3.21 -2.70
CA GLU A 3 -10.40 3.16 -3.77
C GLU A 3 -10.10 1.72 -4.24
N ARG A 4 -10.19 0.76 -3.31
CA ARG A 4 -9.98 -0.66 -3.54
C ARG A 4 -10.99 -1.25 -4.51
N CYS A 5 -12.11 -0.58 -4.71
CA CYS A 5 -13.19 -1.05 -5.57
C CYS A 5 -13.33 -0.22 -6.82
N PHE A 6 -12.50 0.81 -7.02
CA PHE A 6 -12.58 1.71 -8.16
C PHE A 6 -12.61 0.93 -9.48
N ILE A 7 -11.54 0.18 -9.79
CA ILE A 7 -11.41 -0.57 -11.06
C ILE A 7 -12.56 -1.58 -11.24
N TYR A 8 -12.92 -2.31 -10.17
CA TYR A 8 -14.02 -3.27 -10.20
C TYR A 8 -15.36 -2.60 -10.51
N SER A 9 -15.66 -1.50 -9.81
CA SER A 9 -16.95 -0.80 -9.89
C SER A 9 -17.21 -0.13 -11.24
N GLN A 10 -16.16 0.11 -12.04
CA GLN A 10 -16.31 0.62 -13.41
C GLN A 10 -16.98 -0.40 -14.33
N SER A 11 -16.63 -1.69 -14.20
CA SER A 11 -17.26 -2.79 -14.92
C SER A 11 -16.81 -4.14 -14.34
N SER A 12 -17.66 -4.77 -13.53
CA SER A 12 -17.41 -6.09 -12.95
C SER A 12 -17.18 -7.16 -14.03
N LYS A 13 -17.86 -7.04 -15.19
CA LYS A 13 -17.67 -7.92 -16.35
C LYS A 13 -16.28 -7.78 -16.96
N ASN A 14 -15.82 -6.55 -17.20
CA ASN A 14 -14.49 -6.34 -17.79
C ASN A 14 -13.39 -6.75 -16.82
N PHE A 15 -13.58 -6.49 -15.52
CA PHE A 15 -12.69 -6.95 -14.48
C PHE A 15 -12.57 -8.48 -14.46
N ALA A 16 -13.70 -9.20 -14.47
CA ALA A 16 -13.69 -10.66 -14.51
C ALA A 16 -13.01 -11.21 -15.78
N ALA A 17 -13.24 -10.59 -16.93
CA ALA A 17 -12.59 -10.97 -18.18
C ALA A 17 -11.07 -10.75 -18.13
N MET A 18 -10.61 -9.63 -17.56
CA MET A 18 -9.19 -9.33 -17.36
C MET A 18 -8.51 -10.36 -16.45
N VAL A 19 -9.12 -10.68 -15.30
CA VAL A 19 -8.58 -11.72 -14.40
C VAL A 19 -8.49 -13.07 -15.11
N ALA A 20 -9.50 -13.44 -15.91
CA ALA A 20 -9.47 -14.69 -16.67
C ALA A 20 -8.32 -14.74 -17.68
N LEU A 21 -7.96 -13.60 -18.29
CA LEU A 21 -6.79 -13.51 -19.17
C LEU A 21 -5.49 -13.72 -18.39
N PHE A 22 -5.33 -13.11 -17.21
CA PHE A 22 -4.15 -13.34 -16.37
C PHE A 22 -4.05 -14.79 -15.92
N ALA A 23 -5.15 -15.40 -15.47
CA ALA A 23 -5.17 -16.80 -15.07
C ALA A 23 -4.82 -17.76 -16.23
N LYS A 24 -5.16 -17.41 -17.48
CA LYS A 24 -4.77 -18.19 -18.66
C LYS A 24 -3.29 -18.02 -19.00
N ALA A 25 -2.73 -16.83 -18.78
CA ALA A 25 -1.33 -16.52 -19.04
C ALA A 25 -0.38 -17.13 -18.00
N ASP A 26 -0.86 -17.37 -16.78
CA ASP A 26 -0.12 -18.00 -15.67
C ASP A 26 -0.90 -19.19 -15.10
N PRO A 27 -0.87 -20.36 -15.79
CA PRO A 27 -1.62 -21.55 -15.38
C PRO A 27 -1.23 -22.08 -14.00
N GLU A 28 0.03 -21.90 -13.60
CA GLU A 28 0.56 -22.35 -12.30
C GLU A 28 -0.13 -21.63 -11.14
N ASN A 29 -0.44 -20.34 -11.30
CA ASN A 29 -1.14 -19.55 -10.30
C ASN A 29 -2.61 -19.27 -10.64
N ALA A 30 -3.19 -19.91 -11.65
CA ALA A 30 -4.59 -19.70 -12.07
C ALA A 30 -5.61 -19.79 -10.92
N TRP A 31 -5.39 -20.73 -9.99
CA TRP A 31 -6.24 -20.89 -8.80
C TRP A 31 -6.18 -19.67 -7.86
N ARG A 32 -5.01 -19.02 -7.75
CA ARG A 32 -4.81 -17.82 -6.93
C ARG A 32 -5.54 -16.63 -7.54
N TYR A 33 -5.44 -16.42 -8.85
CA TYR A 33 -6.23 -15.41 -9.56
C TYR A 33 -7.72 -15.59 -9.30
N SER A 34 -8.23 -16.82 -9.41
CA SER A 34 -9.64 -17.11 -9.14
C SER A 34 -10.03 -16.81 -7.69
N ALA A 35 -9.21 -17.24 -6.73
CA ALA A 35 -9.48 -17.04 -5.30
C ALA A 35 -9.44 -15.54 -4.92
N SER A 36 -8.45 -14.79 -5.40
CA SER A 36 -8.32 -13.36 -5.19
C SER A 36 -9.47 -12.59 -5.83
N SER A 37 -9.85 -12.92 -7.06
CA SER A 37 -10.98 -12.27 -7.74
C SER A 37 -12.31 -12.51 -7.03
N LYS A 38 -12.53 -13.71 -6.47
CA LYS A 38 -13.72 -13.99 -5.63
C LYS A 38 -13.77 -13.11 -4.38
N ARG A 39 -12.64 -13.00 -3.64
CA ARG A 39 -12.57 -12.15 -2.45
C ARG A 39 -12.76 -10.67 -2.79
N TYR A 40 -12.09 -10.20 -3.85
CA TYR A 40 -12.16 -8.83 -4.32
C TYR A 40 -13.59 -8.46 -4.75
N SER A 41 -14.25 -9.31 -5.53
CA SER A 41 -15.63 -9.09 -5.99
C SER A 41 -16.62 -9.13 -4.82
N HIS A 42 -16.52 -10.13 -3.94
CA HIS A 42 -17.37 -10.22 -2.74
C HIS A 42 -17.26 -8.97 -1.86
N TYR A 43 -16.04 -8.48 -1.65
CA TYR A 43 -15.82 -7.25 -0.92
C TYR A 43 -16.46 -6.05 -1.62
N CYS A 44 -16.20 -5.86 -2.92
CA CYS A 44 -16.67 -4.68 -3.63
C CYS A 44 -18.18 -4.68 -3.91
N ASP A 45 -18.80 -5.84 -4.07
CA ASP A 45 -20.26 -5.96 -4.16
C ASP A 45 -20.96 -5.58 -2.85
N SER A 46 -20.27 -5.75 -1.70
CA SER A 46 -20.80 -5.32 -0.39
C SER A 46 -20.71 -3.80 -0.17
N ILE A 47 -19.91 -3.09 -0.97
CA ILE A 47 -19.75 -1.63 -0.89
C ILE A 47 -20.73 -0.97 -1.86
N ASP A 48 -21.66 -0.18 -1.33
CA ASP A 48 -22.68 0.53 -2.12
C ASP A 48 -23.43 -0.36 -3.13
N ASN A 49 -23.56 -1.65 -2.84
CA ASN A 49 -24.13 -2.68 -3.71
C ASN A 49 -23.43 -2.80 -5.07
N GLY A 50 -22.11 -2.63 -5.11
CA GLY A 50 -21.30 -2.71 -6.34
C GLY A 50 -21.54 -1.57 -7.32
N LYS A 51 -22.17 -0.47 -6.87
CA LYS A 51 -22.33 0.73 -7.70
C LYS A 51 -20.97 1.32 -8.07
N GLN A 52 -20.95 2.00 -9.22
CA GLN A 52 -19.78 2.73 -9.67
C GLN A 52 -19.35 3.75 -8.61
N ILE A 53 -18.04 3.76 -8.30
CA ILE A 53 -17.43 4.69 -7.35
C ILE A 53 -16.65 5.76 -8.13
N PRO A 54 -17.12 7.02 -8.16
CA PRO A 54 -16.38 8.09 -8.81
C PRO A 54 -15.04 8.37 -8.11
N LEU A 55 -14.00 8.67 -8.90
CA LEU A 55 -12.69 9.00 -8.35
C LEU A 55 -12.74 10.27 -7.50
N GLU A 56 -13.53 11.26 -7.94
CA GLU A 56 -13.76 12.51 -7.24
C GLU A 56 -14.40 12.26 -5.87
N ALA A 57 -15.31 11.29 -5.77
CA ALA A 57 -15.94 10.93 -4.51
C ALA A 57 -14.92 10.33 -3.52
N ILE A 58 -14.06 9.42 -3.99
CA ILE A 58 -12.95 8.85 -3.18
C ILE A 58 -12.07 9.98 -2.62
N GLN A 59 -11.70 10.94 -3.47
CA GLN A 59 -10.87 12.08 -3.06
C GLN A 59 -11.55 12.98 -2.04
N LEU A 60 -12.86 13.23 -2.19
CA LEU A 60 -13.66 14.01 -1.25
C LEU A 60 -13.80 13.31 0.11
N TRP A 61 -14.02 11.99 0.10
CA TRP A 61 -14.11 11.20 1.33
C TRP A 61 -12.81 11.21 2.12
N TYR A 62 -11.66 11.05 1.47
CA TYR A 62 -10.37 11.19 2.14
C TYR A 62 -10.12 12.60 2.66
N ALA A 63 -10.47 13.64 1.89
CA ALA A 63 -10.33 15.01 2.36
C ALA A 63 -11.18 15.30 3.61
N GLU A 64 -12.41 14.77 3.66
CA GLU A 64 -13.29 14.92 4.81
C GLU A 64 -12.80 14.11 6.02
N ALA A 65 -12.37 12.86 5.82
CA ALA A 65 -11.79 12.04 6.90
C ALA A 65 -10.51 12.67 7.45
N ALA A 66 -9.64 13.20 6.58
CA ALA A 66 -8.41 13.88 6.98
C ALA A 66 -8.69 15.11 7.86
N LYS A 67 -9.70 15.92 7.50
CA LYS A 67 -10.17 17.07 8.31
C LYS A 67 -10.68 16.67 9.69
N ARG A 68 -11.24 15.46 9.82
CA ARG A 68 -11.74 14.90 11.08
C ARG A 68 -10.66 14.23 11.93
N GLY A 69 -9.41 14.21 11.45
CA GLY A 69 -8.28 13.67 12.20
C GLY A 69 -7.87 12.25 11.82
N ASP A 70 -8.47 11.64 10.79
CA ASP A 70 -8.05 10.32 10.32
C ASP A 70 -6.64 10.40 9.71
N LEU A 71 -5.67 9.72 10.34
CA LEU A 71 -4.26 9.80 9.98
C LEU A 71 -3.98 9.14 8.62
N ILE A 72 -4.57 7.98 8.34
CA ILE A 72 -4.40 7.30 7.05
C ILE A 72 -4.94 8.19 5.94
N ALA A 73 -6.09 8.85 6.15
CA ALA A 73 -6.66 9.80 5.22
C ALA A 73 -5.78 11.04 5.03
N GLN A 74 -5.16 11.57 6.10
CA GLN A 74 -4.19 12.66 5.99
C GLN A 74 -3.00 12.25 5.11
N ILE A 75 -2.45 11.05 5.32
CA ILE A 75 -1.36 10.50 4.51
C ILE A 75 -1.82 10.32 3.05
N LYS A 76 -3.00 9.74 2.80
CA LYS A 76 -3.54 9.56 1.43
C LYS A 76 -3.79 10.87 0.70
N VAL A 77 -4.23 11.92 1.40
CA VAL A 77 -4.36 13.26 0.82
C VAL A 77 -2.99 13.84 0.48
N ALA A 78 -1.97 13.58 1.31
CA ALA A 78 -0.58 13.99 1.06
C ALA A 78 0.04 13.25 -0.13
N SER A 79 -0.33 12.00 -0.39
CA SER A 79 0.16 11.18 -1.51
C SER A 79 -0.40 11.58 -2.89
N LYS A 80 -1.20 12.65 -3.00
CA LYS A 80 -1.75 13.05 -4.30
C LYS A 80 -0.67 13.69 -5.19
N PRO A 81 -0.68 13.45 -6.51
CA PRO A 81 0.29 14.08 -7.41
C PRO A 81 0.26 15.62 -7.38
N ASP A 82 -0.86 16.24 -7.07
CA ASP A 82 -1.03 17.69 -6.97
C ASP A 82 -0.83 18.23 -5.53
N SER A 83 -0.41 17.38 -4.58
CA SER A 83 -0.09 17.78 -3.22
C SER A 83 0.98 18.88 -3.20
N GLN A 84 0.67 19.98 -2.53
CA GLN A 84 1.56 21.13 -2.32
C GLN A 84 2.10 21.18 -0.89
N LEU A 85 2.10 20.04 -0.18
CA LEU A 85 2.68 19.98 1.15
C LEU A 85 4.17 20.31 1.10
N ASN A 86 4.61 21.11 2.07
CA ASN A 86 6.01 21.37 2.28
C ASN A 86 6.65 20.20 3.04
N GLU A 87 7.98 20.18 3.07
CA GLU A 87 8.76 19.16 3.75
C GLU A 87 8.36 18.97 5.23
N ALA A 88 8.19 20.06 5.98
CA ALA A 88 7.78 20.00 7.38
C ALA A 88 6.44 19.29 7.59
N ALA A 89 5.49 19.45 6.66
CA ALA A 89 4.20 18.76 6.71
C ALA A 89 4.35 17.25 6.44
N TYR A 90 5.23 16.84 5.53
CA TYR A 90 5.53 15.42 5.31
C TYR A 90 6.21 14.80 6.55
N SER A 91 7.25 15.44 7.10
CA SER A 91 7.93 14.94 8.30
C SER A 91 6.99 14.84 9.50
N ALA A 92 6.03 15.77 9.63
CA ALA A 92 5.00 15.69 10.67
C ALA A 92 4.05 14.49 10.50
N LEU A 93 3.71 14.09 9.26
CA LEU A 93 2.90 12.90 9.00
C LEU A 93 3.67 11.61 9.32
N VAL A 94 4.96 11.56 8.98
CA VAL A 94 5.84 10.45 9.37
C VAL A 94 5.88 10.31 10.89
N ALA A 95 6.14 11.40 11.61
CA ALA A 95 6.17 11.39 13.07
C ALA A 95 4.86 10.89 13.69
N LYS A 96 3.72 11.39 13.21
CA LYS A 96 2.38 10.95 13.65
C LYS A 96 2.13 9.46 13.40
N ALA A 97 2.59 8.90 12.29
CA ALA A 97 2.44 7.47 11.99
C ALA A 97 3.28 6.60 12.95
N PHE A 98 4.48 7.02 13.33
CA PHE A 98 5.25 6.34 14.37
C PHE A 98 4.61 6.48 15.75
N GLU A 99 4.04 7.64 16.06
CA GLU A 99 3.34 7.88 17.33
C GLU A 99 2.06 7.06 17.46
N SER A 100 1.31 6.87 16.37
CA SER A 100 0.07 6.09 16.38
C SER A 100 0.32 4.60 16.59
N LYS A 101 1.51 4.10 16.21
CA LYS A 101 1.88 2.67 16.18
C LYS A 101 0.91 1.82 15.36
N ASP A 102 0.18 2.45 14.45
CA ASP A 102 -0.72 1.76 13.54
C ASP A 102 0.08 1.26 12.33
N PRO A 103 0.23 -0.07 12.15
CA PRO A 103 0.95 -0.63 11.02
C PRO A 103 0.35 -0.21 9.68
N ASP A 104 -0.97 -0.01 9.58
CA ASP A 104 -1.59 0.44 8.33
C ASP A 104 -1.29 1.92 8.04
N ALA A 105 -1.10 2.76 9.06
CA ALA A 105 -0.63 4.14 8.89
C ALA A 105 0.83 4.18 8.42
N ILE A 106 1.69 3.34 9.00
CA ILE A 106 3.10 3.22 8.57
C ILE A 106 3.17 2.71 7.13
N PHE A 107 2.35 1.73 6.78
CA PHE A 107 2.27 1.22 5.41
C PHE A 107 1.89 2.34 4.42
N ALA A 108 0.92 3.18 4.76
CA ALA A 108 0.46 4.27 3.90
C ALA A 108 1.56 5.32 3.61
N LEU A 109 2.62 5.40 4.43
CA LEU A 109 3.76 6.27 4.17
C LEU A 109 4.53 5.84 2.90
N GLY A 110 4.53 4.55 2.55
CA GLY A 110 5.18 4.07 1.31
C GLY A 110 4.67 4.83 0.09
N ASP A 111 3.35 4.80 -0.14
CA ASP A 111 2.69 5.55 -1.23
C ASP A 111 3.00 7.06 -1.19
N MET A 112 3.02 7.64 0.01
CA MET A 112 3.31 9.07 0.19
C MET A 112 4.73 9.42 -0.24
N LEU A 113 5.71 8.59 0.13
CA LEU A 113 7.12 8.81 -0.20
C LEU A 113 7.41 8.55 -1.68
N THR A 114 6.76 7.55 -2.28
CA THR A 114 6.86 7.30 -3.73
C THR A 114 6.37 8.49 -4.57
N LEU A 115 5.32 9.18 -4.11
CA LEU A 115 4.64 10.24 -4.85
C LEU A 115 5.03 11.66 -4.42
N ALA A 116 5.90 11.79 -3.40
CA ALA A 116 6.37 13.07 -2.92
C ALA A 116 7.15 13.83 -4.02
N LYS A 117 6.71 15.05 -4.32
CA LYS A 117 7.36 15.95 -5.31
C LYS A 117 8.54 16.74 -4.74
N THR A 118 8.73 16.68 -3.43
CA THR A 118 9.82 17.35 -2.71
C THR A 118 10.60 16.28 -1.97
N SER A 119 11.89 16.54 -1.74
CA SER A 119 12.64 15.72 -0.78
C SER A 119 11.94 15.79 0.57
N VAL A 120 11.78 14.65 1.22
CA VAL A 120 11.26 14.53 2.57
C VAL A 120 12.44 14.23 3.47
N ASP A 121 12.80 15.16 4.37
CA ASP A 121 13.72 14.84 5.46
C ASP A 121 13.02 13.89 6.45
N LEU A 122 13.47 12.64 6.40
CA LEU A 122 13.02 11.56 7.27
C LEU A 122 13.81 11.52 8.58
N GLY A 123 14.84 12.35 8.75
CA GLY A 123 15.68 12.40 9.95
C GLY A 123 16.13 11.01 10.40
N ASP A 124 15.98 10.75 11.69
CA ASP A 124 16.32 9.45 12.30
C ASP A 124 15.45 8.29 11.80
N TYR A 125 14.33 8.55 11.12
CA TYR A 125 13.44 7.50 10.63
C TYR A 125 13.93 6.79 9.37
N ALA A 126 14.86 7.39 8.63
CA ALA A 126 15.50 6.76 7.48
C ALA A 126 16.94 6.36 7.81
N HIS A 127 17.40 5.29 7.17
CA HIS A 127 18.79 4.89 7.31
C HIS A 127 19.71 5.89 6.58
N PRO A 128 20.78 6.42 7.21
CA PRO A 128 21.61 7.50 6.63
C PRO A 128 22.29 7.16 5.30
N ALA A 129 22.62 5.88 5.09
CA ALA A 129 23.25 5.44 3.85
C ALA A 129 22.28 5.44 2.65
N GLY A 130 20.96 5.48 2.90
CA GLY A 130 19.94 5.40 1.86
C GLY A 130 19.99 4.13 1.02
N GLY A 131 18.95 3.92 0.22
CA GLY A 131 18.88 2.84 -0.75
C GLY A 131 17.86 3.18 -1.83
N ASP A 132 18.10 2.69 -3.04
CA ASP A 132 17.02 2.63 -4.04
C ASP A 132 15.88 1.80 -3.44
N TYR A 133 14.63 2.15 -3.74
CA TYR A 133 13.43 1.45 -3.26
C TYR A 133 13.12 1.59 -1.76
N SER A 134 13.65 2.63 -1.11
CA SER A 134 13.42 2.90 0.32
C SER A 134 11.94 3.04 0.70
N GLU A 135 11.06 3.44 -0.22
CA GLU A 135 9.60 3.48 -0.04
C GLU A 135 9.03 2.11 0.35
N HIS A 136 9.56 1.03 -0.23
CA HIS A 136 9.12 -0.32 0.09
C HIS A 136 9.60 -0.76 1.47
N ALA A 137 10.66 -0.16 2.03
CA ALA A 137 11.11 -0.49 3.37
C ALA A 137 10.01 -0.18 4.42
N TRP A 138 9.28 0.91 4.22
CA TRP A 138 8.13 1.31 5.05
C TRP A 138 6.99 0.31 5.02
N GLU A 139 6.65 -0.14 3.81
CA GLU A 139 5.59 -1.12 3.60
C GLU A 139 5.95 -2.47 4.23
N LEU A 140 7.20 -2.93 4.07
CA LEU A 140 7.67 -4.18 4.66
C LEU A 140 7.80 -4.10 6.18
N ALA A 141 8.26 -2.97 6.72
CA ALA A 141 8.29 -2.74 8.17
C ALA A 141 6.89 -2.80 8.76
N ALA A 142 5.91 -2.12 8.13
CA ALA A 142 4.51 -2.21 8.52
C ALA A 142 3.96 -3.64 8.48
N CYS A 143 4.26 -4.42 7.44
CA CYS A 143 3.87 -5.83 7.37
C CYS A 143 4.41 -6.65 8.55
N ARG A 144 5.67 -6.41 8.94
CA ARG A 144 6.30 -7.08 10.09
C ARG A 144 5.74 -6.61 11.43
N ALA A 145 5.31 -5.35 11.49
CA ALA A 145 4.63 -4.76 12.66
C ALA A 145 3.15 -5.18 12.79
N GLY A 146 2.60 -5.94 11.84
CA GLY A 146 1.25 -6.52 11.94
C GLY A 146 0.23 -5.98 10.94
N ALA A 147 0.63 -5.20 9.94
CA ALA A 147 -0.28 -4.84 8.86
C ALA A 147 -0.74 -6.08 8.08
N GLU A 148 -1.96 -6.06 7.57
CA GLU A 148 -2.55 -7.15 6.78
C GLU A 148 -1.83 -7.32 5.43
N CYS A 149 -0.78 -8.14 5.43
CA CYS A 149 0.09 -8.40 4.28
C CYS A 149 0.16 -9.88 3.89
N GLY A 150 -0.57 -10.74 4.61
CA GLY A 150 -0.58 -12.19 4.42
C GLY A 150 -1.44 -12.67 3.24
N PRO A 151 -1.52 -13.99 3.05
CA PRO A 151 -2.41 -14.60 2.07
C PRO A 151 -3.87 -14.15 2.27
N GLY A 152 -4.54 -13.76 1.18
CA GLY A 152 -5.93 -13.30 1.22
C GLY A 152 -6.13 -11.88 1.74
N SER A 153 -5.05 -11.17 2.10
CA SER A 153 -5.11 -9.72 2.33
C SER A 153 -5.42 -8.98 1.03
N PHE A 154 -6.02 -7.80 1.15
CA PHE A 154 -6.27 -6.93 0.00
C PHE A 154 -4.99 -6.60 -0.76
N ARG A 155 -3.85 -6.44 -0.08
CA ARG A 155 -2.57 -6.12 -0.70
C ARG A 155 -2.10 -7.23 -1.65
N ILE A 156 -2.28 -8.49 -1.25
CA ILE A 156 -2.00 -9.64 -2.12
C ILE A 156 -3.02 -9.78 -3.24
N ASP A 157 -4.30 -9.60 -2.92
CA ASP A 157 -5.35 -9.68 -3.93
C ASP A 157 -5.18 -8.60 -5.00
N SER A 158 -4.78 -7.38 -4.62
CA SER A 158 -4.46 -6.30 -5.56
C SER A 158 -3.28 -6.64 -6.47
N GLY A 159 -2.22 -7.28 -5.96
CA GLY A 159 -1.11 -7.78 -6.79
C GLY A 159 -1.59 -8.76 -7.86
N CYS A 160 -2.46 -9.70 -7.48
CA CYS A 160 -3.07 -10.63 -8.42
C CYS A 160 -3.98 -9.90 -9.44
N MET A 161 -4.71 -8.86 -9.05
CA MET A 161 -5.54 -8.08 -9.99
C MET A 161 -4.71 -7.25 -10.97
N SER A 162 -3.42 -7.04 -10.69
CA SER A 162 -2.44 -6.40 -11.59
C SER A 162 -1.62 -7.42 -12.40
N GLY A 163 -1.94 -8.71 -12.35
CA GLY A 163 -1.22 -9.75 -13.10
C GLY A 163 0.02 -10.33 -12.41
N ILE A 164 0.21 -10.06 -11.12
CA ILE A 164 1.34 -10.60 -10.33
C ILE A 164 0.79 -11.45 -9.18
N CYS A 165 0.63 -12.75 -9.43
CA CYS A 165 0.01 -13.68 -8.47
C CYS A 165 0.93 -14.82 -8.00
N ASN A 166 2.24 -14.65 -8.21
CA ASN A 166 3.31 -15.61 -7.87
C ASN A 166 3.87 -15.45 -6.42
N ALA A 167 3.24 -14.62 -5.60
CA ALA A 167 3.66 -14.28 -4.24
C ALA A 167 2.66 -14.78 -3.19
N SER A 168 3.15 -15.23 -2.03
CA SER A 168 2.31 -15.73 -0.92
C SER A 168 2.01 -14.66 0.13
N ASN A 169 2.82 -13.62 0.21
CA ASN A 169 2.64 -12.47 1.08
C ASN A 169 3.26 -11.22 0.42
N TYR A 170 2.94 -10.04 0.95
CA TYR A 170 3.37 -8.78 0.36
C TYR A 170 4.89 -8.64 0.29
N GLU A 171 5.59 -9.13 1.31
CA GLU A 171 7.05 -9.10 1.31
C GLU A 171 7.67 -9.89 0.15
N SER A 172 7.15 -11.08 -0.12
CA SER A 172 7.56 -11.88 -1.27
C SER A 172 7.13 -11.26 -2.60
N LEU A 173 6.01 -10.51 -2.64
CA LEU A 173 5.55 -9.79 -3.82
C LEU A 173 6.56 -8.72 -4.21
N ILE A 174 6.94 -7.87 -3.25
CA ILE A 174 7.91 -6.79 -3.44
C ILE A 174 9.28 -7.35 -3.81
N LYS A 175 9.84 -8.22 -2.97
CA LYS A 175 11.21 -8.73 -3.16
C LYS A 175 11.42 -9.49 -4.46
N LYS A 176 10.40 -10.21 -4.96
CA LYS A 176 10.53 -11.00 -6.19
C LYS A 176 10.31 -10.19 -7.47
N ASN A 177 9.43 -9.19 -7.43
CA ASN A 177 8.93 -8.56 -8.66
C ASN A 177 9.38 -7.10 -8.84
N PHE A 178 9.79 -6.41 -7.77
CA PHE A 178 10.09 -4.98 -7.80
C PHE A 178 11.53 -4.64 -7.43
N ILE A 179 12.20 -5.54 -6.69
CA ILE A 179 13.53 -5.25 -6.12
C ILE A 179 14.61 -6.07 -6.84
N PRO A 180 15.61 -5.44 -7.46
CA PRO A 180 16.75 -6.15 -8.02
C PRO A 180 17.50 -6.95 -6.95
N PRO A 181 18.01 -8.16 -7.23
CA PRO A 181 18.71 -8.98 -6.24
C PRO A 181 19.86 -8.26 -5.52
N ALA A 182 20.59 -7.40 -6.23
CA ALA A 182 21.69 -6.61 -5.66
C ALA A 182 21.24 -5.57 -4.63
N GLN A 183 19.98 -5.15 -4.69
CA GLN A 183 19.38 -4.13 -3.83
C GLN A 183 18.70 -4.71 -2.57
N LEU A 184 18.44 -6.03 -2.54
CA LEU A 184 17.73 -6.69 -1.43
C LEU A 184 18.36 -6.44 -0.05
N LYS A 185 19.70 -6.39 0.03
CA LYS A 185 20.41 -6.15 1.30
C LYS A 185 20.20 -4.72 1.83
N PHE A 186 20.05 -3.75 0.93
CA PHE A 186 19.85 -2.34 1.32
C PHE A 186 18.41 -2.15 1.77
N LEU A 187 17.46 -2.72 1.03
CA LEU A 187 16.06 -2.79 1.46
C LEU A 187 15.95 -3.41 2.85
N GLU A 188 16.59 -4.56 3.11
CA GLU A 188 16.47 -5.19 4.43
C GLU A 188 17.04 -4.36 5.57
N ARG A 189 18.21 -3.76 5.37
CA ARG A 189 18.80 -2.86 6.35
C ARG A 189 17.84 -1.71 6.68
N ASP A 190 17.18 -1.14 5.68
CA ASP A 190 16.26 -0.03 5.87
C ASP A 190 14.98 -0.49 6.59
N VAL A 191 14.48 -1.71 6.30
CA VAL A 191 13.36 -2.32 7.04
C VAL A 191 13.71 -2.58 8.49
N GLU A 192 14.89 -3.14 8.76
CA GLU A 192 15.39 -3.40 10.11
C GLU A 192 15.55 -2.11 10.91
N HIS A 193 16.05 -1.05 10.27
CA HIS A 193 16.13 0.28 10.88
C HIS A 193 14.76 0.78 11.32
N ILE A 194 13.77 0.80 10.41
CA ILE A 194 12.42 1.26 10.72
C ILE A 194 11.79 0.42 11.85
N ASN A 195 11.88 -0.91 11.78
CA ASN A 195 11.34 -1.79 12.82
C ASN A 195 12.00 -1.56 14.18
N SER A 196 13.32 -1.33 14.22
CA SER A 196 14.02 -1.03 15.47
C SER A 196 13.49 0.23 16.15
N LEU A 197 13.11 1.24 15.36
CA LEU A 197 12.50 2.48 15.87
C LEU A 197 11.06 2.25 16.36
N LEU A 198 10.30 1.36 15.70
CA LEU A 198 8.96 0.97 16.13
C LEU A 198 9.01 0.24 17.47
N ASP A 199 9.97 -0.67 17.66
CA ASP A 199 10.13 -1.48 18.87
C ASP A 199 10.63 -0.66 20.08
N GLN A 200 11.45 0.37 19.84
CA GLN A 200 12.03 1.20 20.90
C GLN A 200 11.05 2.17 21.58
N ARG A 201 9.84 2.38 21.04
CA ARG A 201 8.89 3.35 21.61
C ARG A 201 7.97 2.71 22.68
N PRO A 202 7.98 3.18 23.94
CA PRO A 202 7.17 2.63 25.03
C PRO A 202 5.67 2.69 24.72
N ARG A 203 4.91 1.63 25.07
CA ARG A 203 3.46 1.49 24.84
C ARG A 203 2.64 2.52 25.58
#